data_AF-A0A8J6MN95-F1
#
_entry.id   AF-A0A8J6MN95-F1
#
_cell.length_a   1.000
_cell.length_b   1.000
_cell.length_c   1.000
_cell.angle_alpha   90.00
_cell.angle_beta   90.00
_cell.angle_gamma   90.00
#
_symmetry.space_group_name_H-M   'P 1'
#
loop_
_entity.id
_entity.type
_entity.pdbx_description
1 polymer ?
#
loop_
_entity_poly.entity_id
_entity_poly.type
_entity_poly.pdbx_seq_one_letter_code
_entity_poly.pdbx_strand_id
1 'polypeptide(L)'
;MTPKFPMRVLFPSFASFLMMFFLMSCGSSSSSDTPGAASSCSSQATVASASYNELWTTVFAPQCGACHGPGTNSGTVGGPDMRTADTFYTGLVGKKGSDYSTWSTFAKNRESCLGLNLIATGAPEQSLVVGVLASTTTLPGDCTVKSHIDVPQSVCITAPNLAKLKEWITAGASR
;
A
#
# COMPACT_ATOMS: atom_id res chain seq x y z
N MET A 1 -63.21 -33.44 26.58
CA MET A 1 -62.14 -32.99 27.50
C MET A 1 -60.80 -33.38 26.90
N THR A 2 -60.08 -32.40 26.32
CA THR A 2 -58.61 -32.24 26.24
C THR A 2 -58.32 -31.11 25.24
N PRO A 3 -57.53 -30.08 25.60
CA PRO A 3 -57.34 -28.91 24.75
C PRO A 3 -56.24 -29.13 23.70
N LYS A 4 -56.46 -28.62 22.50
CA LYS A 4 -55.49 -28.56 21.40
C LYS A 4 -54.64 -27.29 21.58
N PHE A 5 -53.38 -27.46 21.98
CA PHE A 5 -52.41 -26.36 21.99
C PHE A 5 -51.85 -26.12 20.58
N PRO A 6 -51.79 -24.87 20.10
CA PRO A 6 -51.00 -24.56 18.91
C PRO A 6 -49.51 -24.48 19.26
N MET A 7 -48.72 -25.29 18.56
CA MET A 7 -47.26 -25.28 18.55
C MET A 7 -46.77 -23.92 17.98
N ARG A 8 -46.13 -23.09 18.80
CA ARG A 8 -45.35 -21.94 18.32
C ARG A 8 -43.98 -22.43 17.87
N VAL A 9 -43.74 -22.48 16.57
CA VAL A 9 -42.41 -22.65 15.99
C VAL A 9 -41.73 -21.27 16.03
N LEU A 10 -40.85 -21.09 17.01
CA LEU A 10 -39.90 -19.97 17.06
C LEU A 10 -38.74 -20.29 16.11
N PHE A 11 -38.74 -19.67 14.93
CA PHE A 11 -37.54 -19.56 14.11
C PHE A 11 -36.54 -18.63 14.81
N PRO A 12 -35.31 -19.06 15.15
CA PRO A 12 -34.26 -18.12 15.48
C PRO A 12 -33.85 -17.40 14.20
N SER A 13 -34.31 -16.17 14.08
CA SER A 13 -33.83 -15.20 13.11
C SER A 13 -32.36 -14.90 13.42
N PHE A 14 -31.46 -15.69 12.83
CA PHE A 14 -30.06 -15.28 12.67
C PHE A 14 -30.03 -14.21 11.57
N ALA A 15 -30.46 -13.00 11.93
CA ALA A 15 -30.03 -11.80 11.23
C ALA A 15 -28.53 -11.66 11.48
N SER A 16 -27.74 -12.39 10.68
CA SER A 16 -26.32 -12.18 10.51
C SER A 16 -26.18 -10.74 10.02
N PHE A 17 -25.89 -9.84 10.96
CA PHE A 17 -25.57 -8.46 10.66
C PHE A 17 -24.27 -8.50 9.87
N LEU A 18 -24.45 -8.44 8.56
CA LEU A 18 -23.45 -8.23 7.53
C LEU A 18 -22.51 -7.11 8.01
N MET A 19 -21.32 -7.49 8.46
CA MET A 19 -20.22 -6.56 8.69
C MET A 19 -19.83 -5.95 7.35
N MET A 20 -20.51 -4.87 6.97
CA MET A 20 -20.09 -3.95 5.92
C MET A 20 -18.85 -3.19 6.41
N PHE A 21 -17.69 -3.83 6.35
CA PHE A 21 -16.40 -3.16 6.37
C PHE A 21 -16.16 -2.48 5.02
N PHE A 22 -16.75 -1.30 4.83
CA PHE A 22 -16.28 -0.35 3.82
C PHE A 22 -15.24 0.55 4.47
N LEU A 23 -13.96 0.19 4.37
CA LEU A 23 -12.84 1.06 4.74
C LEU A 23 -11.86 1.13 3.57
N MET A 24 -12.24 1.87 2.53
CA MET A 24 -11.29 2.40 1.55
C MET A 24 -10.98 3.85 1.93
N SER A 25 -9.75 4.11 2.37
CA SER A 25 -9.23 5.48 2.32
C SER A 25 -7.74 5.45 2.07
N CYS A 26 -7.38 5.55 0.79
CA CYS A 26 -6.04 5.94 0.40
C CYS A 26 -6.03 7.40 -0.03
N GLY A 27 -5.62 8.27 0.90
CA GLY A 27 -5.14 9.62 0.64
C GLY A 27 -6.14 10.60 0.03
N SER A 28 -6.92 11.29 0.87
CA SER A 28 -7.62 12.51 0.45
C SER A 28 -6.62 13.65 0.24
N SER A 29 -6.72 14.31 -0.92
CA SER A 29 -6.00 15.55 -1.21
C SER A 29 -6.76 16.75 -0.64
N SER A 30 -6.13 17.40 0.35
CA SER A 30 -6.20 18.84 0.69
C SER A 30 -7.53 19.47 1.16
N SER A 31 -7.53 19.86 2.45
CA SER A 31 -8.09 21.09 3.08
C SER A 31 -9.00 20.82 4.31
N SER A 32 -8.56 21.36 5.45
CA SER A 32 -9.32 21.72 6.67
C SER A 32 -10.05 20.64 7.48
N ASP A 33 -9.61 20.49 8.74
CA ASP A 33 -10.38 20.20 9.96
C ASP A 33 -11.53 19.18 9.87
N THR A 34 -11.19 17.91 9.63
CA THR A 34 -12.07 16.79 9.99
C THR A 34 -11.31 15.75 10.82
N PRO A 35 -11.93 15.17 11.86
CA PRO A 35 -11.25 14.22 12.74
C PRO A 35 -10.86 12.95 11.97
N GLY A 36 -9.55 12.74 11.86
CA GLY A 36 -8.85 11.47 11.59
C GLY A 36 -9.55 10.47 10.68
N ALA A 37 -9.32 10.57 9.37
CA ALA A 37 -9.41 9.39 8.52
C ALA A 37 -8.42 8.34 9.06
N ALA A 38 -8.95 7.25 9.62
CA ALA A 38 -8.16 6.14 10.12
C ALA A 38 -7.25 5.63 8.99
N SER A 39 -5.95 5.62 9.26
CA SER A 39 -4.95 5.03 8.38
C SER A 39 -5.34 3.59 8.09
N SER A 40 -5.50 3.19 6.82
CA SER A 40 -5.78 1.80 6.42
C SER A 40 -4.62 0.84 6.72
N CYS A 41 -3.61 1.30 7.43
CA CYS A 41 -2.44 0.53 7.80
C CYS A 41 -2.61 -0.05 9.21
N SER A 42 -2.53 -1.38 9.32
CA SER A 42 -2.61 -2.11 10.59
C SER A 42 -1.23 -2.28 11.22
N SER A 43 -1.16 -2.64 12.51
CA SER A 43 0.08 -3.12 13.14
C SER A 43 0.75 -4.18 12.25
N GLN A 44 2.04 -4.00 11.95
CA GLN A 44 2.79 -4.88 11.07
C GLN A 44 3.52 -5.96 11.87
N ALA A 45 3.43 -7.20 11.40
CA ALA A 45 4.38 -8.23 11.79
C ALA A 45 5.79 -7.85 11.28
N THR A 46 6.81 -8.32 11.97
CA THR A 46 8.20 -8.14 11.54
C THR A 46 8.52 -9.12 10.42
N VAL A 47 9.09 -8.61 9.34
CA VAL A 47 9.61 -9.39 8.21
C VAL A 47 10.80 -10.23 8.68
N ALA A 48 10.67 -11.56 8.64
CA ALA A 48 11.71 -12.46 9.14
C ALA A 48 12.92 -12.59 8.19
N SER A 49 12.69 -12.43 6.88
CA SER A 49 13.71 -12.56 5.84
C SER A 49 13.58 -11.49 4.76
N ALA A 50 14.71 -11.06 4.18
CA ALA A 50 14.74 -10.12 3.06
C ALA A 50 14.42 -10.81 1.72
N SER A 51 13.28 -11.51 1.66
CA SER A 51 12.79 -12.16 0.44
C SER A 51 11.54 -11.46 -0.09
N TYR A 52 11.32 -11.56 -1.39
CA TYR A 52 10.14 -10.96 -2.01
C TYR A 52 8.84 -11.50 -1.40
N ASN A 53 8.75 -12.82 -1.20
CA ASN A 53 7.55 -13.44 -0.64
C ASN A 53 7.25 -12.95 0.78
N GLU A 54 8.26 -12.87 1.64
CA GLU A 54 8.08 -12.40 3.02
C GLU A 54 7.67 -10.92 3.06
N LEU A 55 8.34 -10.07 2.26
CA LEU A 55 7.99 -8.65 2.15
C LEU A 55 6.57 -8.46 1.59
N TRP A 56 6.20 -9.26 0.60
CA TRP A 56 4.87 -9.24 0.01
C TRP A 56 3.79 -9.60 1.04
N THR A 57 3.93 -10.72 1.74
CA THR A 57 2.93 -11.20 2.70
C THR A 57 2.80 -10.30 3.91
N THR A 58 3.92 -9.75 4.39
CA THR A 58 3.97 -9.04 5.68
C THR A 58 3.80 -7.53 5.52
N VAL A 59 4.18 -6.96 4.37
CA VAL A 59 4.18 -5.51 4.14
C VAL A 59 3.29 -5.13 2.96
N PHE A 60 3.63 -5.56 1.74
CA PHE A 60 3.02 -4.96 0.55
C PHE A 60 1.55 -5.32 0.34
N ALA A 61 1.18 -6.59 0.46
CA ALA A 61 -0.21 -7.02 0.34
C ALA A 61 -1.13 -6.37 1.38
N PRO A 62 -0.82 -6.40 2.69
CA PRO A 62 -1.72 -5.83 3.69
C PRO A 62 -1.72 -4.30 3.71
N GLN A 63 -0.60 -3.63 3.39
CA GLN A 63 -0.48 -2.17 3.57
C GLN A 63 -0.64 -1.36 2.28
N CYS A 64 -0.29 -1.91 1.12
CA CYS A 64 -0.22 -1.14 -0.14
C CYS A 64 -1.28 -1.55 -1.16
N GLY A 65 -1.62 -2.84 -1.24
CA GLY A 65 -2.47 -3.37 -2.30
C GLY A 65 -3.88 -2.75 -2.35
N ALA A 66 -4.50 -2.49 -1.21
CA ALA A 66 -5.85 -1.87 -1.14
C ALA A 66 -5.91 -0.44 -1.71
N CYS A 67 -4.75 0.19 -1.81
CA CYS A 67 -4.55 1.62 -2.01
C CYS A 67 -3.98 1.98 -3.38
N HIS A 68 -3.16 1.08 -3.90
CA HIS A 68 -2.32 1.29 -5.08
C HIS A 68 -2.70 0.27 -6.18
N GLY A 69 -3.65 0.65 -7.02
CA GLY A 69 -4.04 -0.09 -8.22
C GLY A 69 -4.27 0.86 -9.41
N PRO A 70 -4.72 0.37 -10.57
CA PRO A 70 -4.98 1.21 -11.75
C PRO A 70 -6.39 1.82 -11.78
N GLY A 71 -7.24 1.55 -10.78
CA GLY A 71 -8.66 1.95 -10.77
C GLY A 71 -8.92 3.39 -10.31
N THR A 72 -10.04 3.99 -10.74
CA THR A 72 -10.40 5.42 -10.57
C THR A 72 -10.43 5.94 -9.12
N ASN A 73 -10.45 5.06 -8.13
CA ASN A 73 -10.51 5.41 -6.70
C ASN A 73 -9.20 5.08 -5.96
N SER A 74 -8.11 4.84 -6.69
CA SER A 74 -6.80 4.52 -6.12
C SER A 74 -5.81 5.67 -6.31
N GLY A 75 -4.77 5.74 -5.48
CA GLY A 75 -3.73 6.77 -5.58
C GLY A 75 -2.83 6.64 -6.84
N THR A 76 -3.04 5.60 -7.65
CA THR A 76 -2.16 5.20 -8.76
C THR A 76 -2.92 4.98 -10.06
N VAL A 77 -4.03 5.70 -10.29
CA VAL A 77 -4.72 5.70 -11.60
C VAL A 77 -3.71 5.94 -12.74
N GLY A 78 -3.66 5.00 -13.69
CA GLY A 78 -2.73 5.04 -14.82
C GLY A 78 -1.27 4.71 -14.49
N GLY A 79 -0.97 4.32 -13.24
CA GLY A 79 0.34 3.91 -12.72
C GLY A 79 0.45 2.40 -12.43
N PRO A 80 1.42 1.98 -11.58
CA PRO A 80 1.66 0.57 -11.26
C PRO A 80 0.49 -0.06 -10.49
N ASP A 81 0.21 -1.34 -10.78
CA ASP A 81 -0.77 -2.14 -10.04
C ASP A 81 -0.10 -2.96 -8.92
N MET A 82 -0.31 -2.57 -7.67
CA MET A 82 0.29 -3.22 -6.50
C MET A 82 -0.67 -4.19 -5.80
N ARG A 83 -1.81 -4.53 -6.41
CA ARG A 83 -2.85 -5.37 -5.78
C ARG A 83 -2.51 -6.84 -5.71
N THR A 84 -1.61 -7.32 -6.57
CA THR A 84 -1.19 -8.72 -6.59
C THR A 84 0.33 -8.82 -6.56
N ALA A 85 0.85 -9.98 -6.15
CA ALA A 85 2.28 -10.19 -6.08
C ALA A 85 2.92 -10.01 -7.47
N ASP A 86 2.35 -10.66 -8.49
CA ASP A 86 2.89 -10.58 -9.85
C ASP A 86 2.92 -9.13 -10.35
N THR A 87 1.79 -8.43 -10.25
CA THR A 87 1.68 -7.07 -10.77
C THR A 87 2.55 -6.08 -9.99
N PHE A 88 2.67 -6.23 -8.67
CA PHE A 88 3.58 -5.44 -7.86
C PHE A 88 5.02 -5.59 -8.36
N TYR A 89 5.47 -6.85 -8.52
CA TYR A 89 6.85 -7.13 -8.91
C TYR A 89 7.13 -6.56 -10.30
N THR A 90 6.31 -6.94 -11.30
CA THR A 90 6.51 -6.52 -12.69
C THR A 90 6.28 -5.02 -12.91
N GLY A 91 5.50 -4.38 -12.04
CA GLY A 91 5.14 -2.98 -12.13
C GLY A 91 6.13 -2.03 -11.43
N LEU A 92 6.96 -2.53 -10.52
CA LEU A 92 7.87 -1.69 -9.74
C LEU A 92 9.35 -2.02 -9.99
N VAL A 93 9.70 -3.31 -10.04
CA VAL A 93 11.11 -3.73 -10.17
C VAL A 93 11.65 -3.37 -11.54
N GLY A 94 12.66 -2.50 -11.58
CA GLY A 94 13.27 -2.00 -12.81
C GLY A 94 12.38 -1.06 -13.63
N LYS A 95 11.22 -0.66 -13.11
CA LYS A 95 10.32 0.30 -13.75
C LYS A 95 10.59 1.71 -13.25
N LYS A 96 10.21 2.70 -14.04
CA LYS A 96 10.29 4.14 -13.73
C LYS A 96 8.91 4.78 -13.76
N GLY A 97 8.77 5.97 -13.18
CA GLY A 97 7.55 6.75 -13.31
C GLY A 97 7.22 7.06 -14.78
N SER A 98 8.25 7.32 -15.60
CA SER A 98 8.11 7.56 -17.05
C SER A 98 7.60 6.37 -17.86
N ASP A 99 7.67 5.15 -17.33
CA ASP A 99 7.13 3.96 -18.01
C ASP A 99 5.60 3.93 -17.99
N TYR A 100 4.98 4.79 -17.17
CA TYR A 100 3.53 4.92 -17.00
C TYR A 100 3.05 6.25 -17.58
N SER A 101 2.95 6.34 -18.91
CA SER A 101 2.55 7.56 -19.64
C SER A 101 1.16 8.10 -19.26
N THR A 102 0.29 7.24 -18.72
CA THR A 102 -1.06 7.61 -18.25
C THR A 102 -1.12 8.00 -16.78
N TRP A 103 -0.02 7.93 -16.03
CA TRP A 103 0.03 8.30 -14.61
C TRP A 103 0.17 9.82 -14.43
N SER A 104 -0.78 10.56 -14.99
CA SER A 104 -0.75 12.02 -15.12
C SER A 104 -0.60 12.75 -13.78
N THR A 105 -1.21 12.24 -12.71
CA THR A 105 -1.07 12.79 -11.36
C THR A 105 0.37 12.72 -10.85
N PHE A 106 1.08 11.62 -11.15
CA PHE A 106 2.49 11.49 -10.78
C PHE A 106 3.35 12.41 -11.63
N ALA A 107 3.17 12.40 -12.96
CA ALA A 107 3.89 13.30 -13.85
C ALA A 107 3.72 14.78 -13.47
N LYS A 108 2.50 15.21 -13.12
CA LYS A 108 2.20 16.59 -12.73
C LYS A 108 2.82 16.99 -11.39
N ASN A 109 2.81 16.11 -10.40
CA ASN A 109 3.20 16.45 -9.03
C ASN A 109 4.65 16.05 -8.69
N ARG A 110 5.27 15.20 -9.51
CA ARG A 110 6.58 14.55 -9.27
C ARG A 110 7.38 14.44 -10.57
N GLU A 111 7.34 15.48 -11.41
CA GLU A 111 8.03 15.51 -12.71
C GLU A 111 9.52 15.15 -12.59
N SER A 112 10.22 15.72 -11.60
CA SER A 112 11.63 15.44 -11.32
C SER A 112 11.91 13.98 -10.91
N CYS A 113 10.89 13.24 -10.50
CA CYS A 113 11.01 11.83 -10.12
C CYS A 113 10.73 10.86 -11.27
N LEU A 114 10.27 11.33 -12.44
CA LEU A 114 9.84 10.45 -13.54
C LEU A 114 10.94 9.52 -14.03
N GLY A 115 12.19 9.98 -14.03
CA GLY A 115 13.35 9.20 -14.48
C GLY A 115 13.91 8.22 -13.45
N LEU A 116 13.44 8.27 -12.20
CA LEU A 116 13.91 7.39 -11.13
C LEU A 116 13.24 6.01 -11.21
N ASN A 117 14.00 4.98 -10.87
CA ASN A 117 13.45 3.65 -10.73
C ASN A 117 12.53 3.60 -9.51
N LEU A 118 11.36 3.01 -9.67
CA LEU A 118 10.43 2.73 -8.59
C LEU A 118 11.07 1.78 -7.58
N ILE A 119 11.68 0.69 -8.08
CA ILE A 119 12.65 -0.16 -7.37
C ILE A 119 13.90 -0.33 -8.24
N ALA A 120 15.03 0.19 -7.77
CA ALA A 120 16.35 0.07 -8.41
C ALA A 120 17.10 -1.15 -7.86
N THR A 121 17.15 -2.24 -8.63
CA THR A 121 17.90 -3.45 -8.30
C THR A 121 19.35 -3.14 -7.91
N GLY A 122 19.79 -3.63 -6.75
CA GLY A 122 21.14 -3.42 -6.21
C GLY A 122 21.40 -2.04 -5.59
N ALA A 123 20.46 -1.10 -5.69
CA ALA A 123 20.66 0.29 -5.27
C ALA A 123 19.44 0.82 -4.49
N PRO A 124 19.24 0.41 -3.22
CA PRO A 124 18.06 0.79 -2.44
C PRO A 124 17.87 2.31 -2.33
N GLU A 125 18.93 3.10 -2.17
CA GLU A 125 18.83 4.57 -2.04
C GLU A 125 18.50 5.28 -3.38
N GLN A 126 18.57 4.56 -4.51
CA GLN A 126 18.08 5.06 -5.80
C GLN A 126 16.64 4.62 -6.11
N SER A 127 16.02 3.88 -5.20
CA SER A 127 14.64 3.39 -5.36
C SER A 127 13.65 4.42 -4.83
N LEU A 128 12.74 4.89 -5.68
CA LEU A 128 11.70 5.83 -5.27
C LEU A 128 10.86 5.27 -4.10
N VAL A 129 10.58 3.97 -4.08
CA VAL A 129 9.82 3.34 -2.99
C VAL A 129 10.51 3.50 -1.64
N VAL A 130 11.85 3.43 -1.61
CA VAL A 130 12.62 3.64 -0.37
C VAL A 130 12.54 5.10 0.05
N GLY A 131 12.65 6.05 -0.88
CA GLY A 131 12.46 7.46 -0.61
C GLY A 131 11.07 7.81 -0.07
N VAL A 132 10.02 7.16 -0.57
CA VAL A 132 8.64 7.34 -0.05
C VAL A 132 8.50 6.74 1.34
N LEU A 133 9.19 5.65 1.65
CA LEU A 133 9.03 4.91 2.90
C LEU A 133 9.98 5.35 4.03
N ALA A 134 11.03 6.12 3.70
CA ALA A 134 11.99 6.68 4.64
C ALA A 134 11.82 8.20 4.76
N SER A 135 12.02 8.79 5.94
CA SER A 135 12.04 10.27 6.11
C SER A 135 13.39 10.89 5.74
N THR A 136 14.44 10.09 5.60
CA THR A 136 15.83 10.57 5.54
C THR A 136 16.54 10.26 4.23
N THR A 137 15.91 9.54 3.30
CA THR A 137 16.55 9.21 2.01
C THR A 137 16.50 10.43 1.10
N THR A 138 17.69 10.94 0.76
CA THR A 138 17.84 11.92 -0.32
C THR A 138 17.82 11.15 -1.64
N LEU A 139 16.78 11.36 -2.44
CA LEU A 139 16.68 10.77 -3.77
C LEU A 139 17.61 11.53 -4.74
N PRO A 140 18.09 10.88 -5.81
CA PRO A 140 18.91 11.55 -6.81
C PRO A 140 18.17 12.74 -7.46
N GLY A 141 18.92 13.81 -7.71
CA GLY A 141 18.40 15.03 -8.33
C GLY A 141 17.57 15.89 -7.38
N ASP A 142 16.58 16.57 -7.92
CA ASP A 142 15.60 17.42 -7.23
C ASP A 142 14.28 16.69 -6.93
N CYS A 143 14.26 15.35 -7.04
CA CYS A 143 13.10 14.55 -6.72
C CYS A 143 12.81 14.61 -5.21
N THR A 144 11.69 15.26 -4.87
CA THR A 144 11.18 15.33 -3.51
C THR A 144 9.90 14.51 -3.40
N VAL A 145 9.85 13.62 -2.42
CA VAL A 145 8.66 12.81 -2.11
C VAL A 145 8.19 13.09 -0.69
N LYS A 146 6.87 13.01 -0.49
CA LYS A 146 6.30 13.03 0.86
C LYS A 146 6.51 11.64 1.46
N SER A 147 7.15 11.58 2.62
CA SER A 147 7.36 10.32 3.30
C SER A 147 6.06 9.78 3.87
N HIS A 148 5.89 8.46 3.81
CA HIS A 148 4.87 7.72 4.52
C HIS A 148 5.27 7.42 5.97
N ILE A 149 6.46 7.78 6.45
CA ILE A 149 6.80 7.58 7.86
C ILE A 149 6.18 8.64 8.79
N ASP A 150 5.57 9.69 8.21
CA ASP A 150 4.89 10.74 8.95
C ASP A 150 3.38 10.42 9.12
N VAL A 151 2.81 10.82 10.25
CA VAL A 151 1.38 10.61 10.55
C VAL A 151 0.51 11.28 9.46
N PRO A 152 -0.57 10.63 8.98
CA PRO A 152 -1.17 9.38 9.47
C PRO A 152 -0.61 8.09 8.82
N GLN A 153 0.32 8.19 7.88
CA GLN A 153 0.77 7.06 7.05
C GLN A 153 1.92 6.27 7.71
N SER A 154 2.48 6.78 8.82
CA SER A 154 3.58 6.18 9.58
C SER A 154 3.37 4.72 9.99
N VAL A 155 2.11 4.26 9.99
CA VAL A 155 1.70 2.90 10.34
C VAL A 155 1.96 1.90 9.20
N CYS A 156 2.30 2.35 7.99
CA CYS A 156 2.39 1.49 6.80
C CYS A 156 3.76 0.81 6.57
N ILE A 157 4.83 1.25 7.24
CA ILE A 157 6.11 0.49 7.30
C ILE A 157 6.86 0.73 8.62
N THR A 158 7.38 -0.33 9.24
CA THR A 158 8.27 -0.21 10.41
C THR A 158 9.73 -0.07 9.98
N ALA A 159 10.58 0.54 10.82
CA ALA A 159 12.02 0.64 10.53
C ALA A 159 12.70 -0.72 10.28
N PRO A 160 12.41 -1.80 11.05
CA PRO A 160 12.92 -3.14 10.73
C PRO A 160 12.46 -3.67 9.37
N ASN A 161 11.19 -3.47 9.01
CA ASN A 161 10.66 -3.91 7.71
C ASN A 161 11.28 -3.12 6.55
N LEU A 162 11.52 -1.82 6.74
CA LEU A 162 12.25 -0.99 5.78
C LEU A 162 13.69 -1.47 5.60
N ALA A 163 14.38 -1.87 6.68
CA ALA A 163 15.72 -2.45 6.57
C ALA A 163 15.70 -3.74 5.72
N LYS A 164 14.71 -4.61 5.91
CA LYS A 164 14.53 -5.83 5.10
C LYS A 164 14.21 -5.55 3.64
N LEU A 165 13.43 -4.50 3.36
CA LEU A 165 13.22 -4.01 1.99
C LEU A 165 14.56 -3.58 1.35
N LYS A 166 15.37 -2.79 2.06
CA LYS A 166 16.68 -2.35 1.56
C LYS A 166 17.64 -3.53 1.33
N GLU A 167 17.67 -4.50 2.24
CA GLU A 167 18.44 -5.75 2.08
C GLU A 167 18.03 -6.50 0.81
N TRP A 168 16.72 -6.71 0.60
CA TRP A 168 16.20 -7.41 -0.57
C TRP A 168 16.55 -6.70 -1.88
N ILE A 169 16.40 -5.36 -1.93
CA ILE A 169 16.79 -4.57 -3.10
C ILE A 169 18.30 -4.69 -3.36
N THR A 170 19.12 -4.58 -2.31
CA THR A 170 20.59 -4.72 -2.40
C THR A 170 21.00 -6.08 -2.95
N ALA A 171 20.28 -7.15 -2.56
CA ALA A 171 20.52 -8.51 -3.02
C ALA A 171 20.06 -8.80 -4.46
N GLY A 172 19.49 -7.81 -5.16
CA GLY A 172 19.08 -7.94 -6.55
C GLY A 172 17.57 -7.79 -6.79
N ALA A 173 16.77 -7.55 -5.74
CA ALA A 173 15.31 -7.54 -5.82
C ALA A 173 14.76 -8.80 -6.53
N SER A 174 15.36 -9.96 -6.28
CA SER A 174 14.96 -11.23 -6.89
C SER A 174 13.62 -11.71 -6.33
N ARG A 175 12.92 -12.51 -7.13
CA ARG A 175 11.63 -13.07 -6.74
C ARG A 175 11.79 -14.39 -6.00
#